data_AF-A0A526UZB7-F1
#
_entry.id   AF-A0A526UZB7-F1
#
_cell.length_a   1.000
_cell.length_b   1.000
_cell.length_c   1.000
_cell.angle_alpha   90.00
_cell.angle_beta   90.00
_cell.angle_gamma   90.00
#
_symmetry.space_group_name_H-M   'P 1'
#
loop_
_entity.id
_entity.type
_entity.pdbx_description
1 polymer ?
#
loop_
_entity_poly.entity_id
_entity_poly.type
_entity_poly.pdbx_seq_one_letter_code
_entity_poly.pdbx_strand_id
1 'polypeptide(L)'
;VSLDGVMQAPGGRMIFPWRPAERVPLAVMVIRTEKGFACDPFMRSWFIPCVGASLADSASRIPTREQAARSRSIWLVQDKAPDDTATAISGDVWFSSEDLHPGPRK
;
A
#
# COMPACT_ATOMS: atom_id res chain seq x y z
N VAL A 1 -0.02 4.39 -8.13
CA VAL A 1 1.43 4.19 -7.85
C VAL A 1 1.84 2.95 -8.61
N SER A 2 2.72 3.05 -9.62
CA SER A 2 3.24 1.87 -10.31
C SER A 2 4.48 1.37 -9.55
N LEU A 3 4.29 0.35 -8.71
CA LEU A 3 5.33 -0.18 -7.83
C LEU A 3 6.44 -0.88 -8.62
N ASP A 4 6.09 -1.55 -9.72
CA ASP A 4 7.04 -2.28 -10.56
C ASP A 4 7.92 -1.38 -11.41
N GLY A 5 7.44 -0.18 -11.75
CA GLY A 5 8.26 0.81 -12.45
C GLY A 5 9.37 1.42 -11.57
N VAL A 6 9.19 1.44 -10.24
CA VAL A 6 10.06 2.16 -9.30
C VAL A 6 10.92 1.23 -8.43
N MET A 7 10.44 0.03 -8.09
CA MET A 7 11.12 -0.90 -7.18
C MET A 7 11.30 -2.29 -7.79
N GLN A 8 12.35 -2.43 -8.61
CA GLN A 8 12.65 -3.67 -9.34
C GLN A 8 13.52 -4.67 -8.55
N ALA A 9 14.43 -4.19 -7.70
CA ALA A 9 15.35 -5.05 -6.94
C ALA A 9 14.85 -5.28 -5.50
N PRO A 10 14.96 -6.52 -4.95
CA PRO A 10 14.74 -6.78 -3.53
C PRO A 10 15.58 -5.86 -2.64
N GLY A 11 14.97 -5.38 -1.55
CA GLY A 11 15.58 -4.41 -0.63
C GLY A 11 15.39 -2.94 -1.02
N GLY A 12 14.94 -2.65 -2.25
CA GLY A 12 14.50 -1.32 -2.65
C GLY A 12 13.39 -0.79 -1.74
N ARG A 13 13.45 0.49 -1.40
CA ARG A 13 12.50 1.13 -0.47
C ARG A 13 11.88 2.37 -1.09
N MET A 14 10.61 2.61 -0.79
CA MET A 14 9.87 3.79 -1.19
C MET A 14 8.96 4.25 -0.06
N ILE A 15 8.97 5.55 0.24
CA ILE A 15 7.94 6.17 1.07
C ILE A 15 7.01 6.94 0.14
N PHE A 16 5.69 6.76 0.29
CA PHE A 16 4.74 7.55 -0.48
C PHE A 16 3.55 8.02 0.38
N PRO A 17 2.96 9.18 0.02
CA PRO A 17 1.67 9.60 0.53
C PRO A 17 0.57 8.63 0.09
N TRP A 18 -0.04 7.94 1.04
CA TRP A 18 -1.20 7.08 0.79
C TRP A 18 -2.47 7.72 1.33
N ARG A 19 -3.28 8.25 0.41
CA ARG A 19 -4.58 8.88 0.71
C ARG A 19 -5.71 8.24 -0.10
N PRO A 20 -6.11 6.99 0.19
CA PRO A 20 -7.19 6.31 -0.54
C PRO A 20 -8.57 6.91 -0.28
N ALA A 21 -8.71 7.71 0.78
CA ALA A 21 -9.85 8.58 1.05
C ALA A 21 -9.39 9.80 1.85
N GLU A 22 -10.18 10.88 1.83
CA GLU A 22 -9.89 12.11 2.59
C GLU A 22 -9.57 11.84 4.07
N ARG A 23 -10.31 10.92 4.69
CA ARG A 23 -10.19 10.50 6.09
C ARG A 23 -9.01 9.55 6.39
N VAL A 24 -8.26 9.11 5.37
CA VAL A 24 -7.13 8.19 5.52
C VAL A 24 -5.84 8.84 5.00
N PRO A 25 -5.24 9.81 5.74
CA PRO A 25 -4.01 10.46 5.32
C PRO A 25 -2.79 9.78 5.96
N LEU A 26 -2.25 8.71 5.36
CA LEU A 26 -1.11 7.96 5.91
C LEU A 26 0.15 8.16 5.04
N ALA A 27 1.33 8.18 5.67
CA ALA A 27 2.57 7.85 4.98
C ALA A 27 2.82 6.35 5.10
N VAL A 28 3.28 5.73 4.01
CA VAL A 28 3.54 4.30 3.93
C VAL A 28 4.97 4.08 3.46
N MET A 29 5.72 3.25 4.19
CA MET A 29 6.98 2.67 3.73
C MET A 29 6.67 1.38 2.99
N VAL A 30 7.24 1.21 1.81
CA VAL A 30 7.16 -0.01 1.02
C VAL A 30 8.57 -0.54 0.78
N ILE A 31 8.74 -1.84 0.96
CA ILE A 31 10.01 -2.53 0.73
C ILE A 31 9.76 -3.65 -0.28
N ARG A 32 10.50 -3.68 -1.39
CA ARG A 32 10.48 -4.80 -2.34
C ARG A 32 11.10 -6.03 -1.67
N THR A 33 10.34 -7.11 -1.62
CA THR A 33 10.80 -8.44 -1.18
C THR A 33 10.91 -9.36 -2.40
N GLU A 34 11.39 -10.58 -2.20
CA GLU A 34 11.41 -11.61 -3.25
C GLU A 34 10.00 -12.01 -3.71
N LYS A 35 9.01 -11.97 -2.80
CA LYS A 35 7.66 -12.52 -3.03
C LYS A 35 6.58 -11.45 -3.27
N GLY A 36 6.92 -10.17 -3.17
CA GLY A 36 5.96 -9.07 -3.21
C GLY A 36 6.49 -7.84 -2.48
N PHE A 37 5.60 -7.02 -1.92
CA PHE A 37 5.98 -5.78 -1.25
C PHE A 37 5.56 -5.80 0.21
N ALA A 38 6.51 -5.63 1.13
CA ALA A 38 6.19 -5.36 2.53
C ALA A 38 5.74 -3.90 2.68
N CYS A 39 4.78 -3.65 3.56
CA CYS A 39 4.13 -2.36 3.71
C CYS A 39 4.01 -2.00 5.19
N ASP A 40 4.46 -0.80 5.56
CA ASP A 40 4.35 -0.27 6.92
C ASP A 40 3.75 1.14 6.91
N PRO A 41 2.47 1.29 7.30
CA PRO A 41 1.85 2.59 7.54
C PRO A 41 2.25 3.13 8.93
N PHE A 42 3.13 4.14 8.99
CA PHE A 42 3.80 4.52 10.26
C PHE A 42 3.45 5.92 10.79
N MET A 43 2.85 6.82 9.99
CA MET A 43 2.41 8.13 10.51
C MET A 43 1.23 8.70 9.73
N ARG A 44 0.46 9.59 10.39
CA ARG A 44 -0.45 10.48 9.66
C ARG A 44 0.40 11.43 8.82
N SER A 45 0.02 11.64 7.57
CA SER A 45 0.68 12.62 6.73
C SER A 45 -0.31 13.48 5.95
N TRP A 46 -0.23 14.79 6.18
CA TRP A 46 -0.98 15.79 5.43
C TRP A 46 -0.09 16.31 4.30
N PHE A 47 -0.16 15.64 3.14
CA PHE A 47 0.48 16.14 1.93
C PHE A 47 -0.44 17.15 1.24
N ILE A 48 0.16 18.22 0.72
CA ILE A 48 -0.52 19.21 -0.11
C ILE A 48 -1.08 18.47 -1.33
N PRO A 49 -2.40 18.50 -1.59
CA PRO A 49 -2.96 17.88 -2.78
C PRO A 49 -2.30 18.49 -4.02
N CYS A 50 -1.59 17.69 -4.82
CA CYS A 50 -1.10 18.13 -6.11
C CYS A 50 -2.29 18.25 -7.05
N VAL A 51 -2.77 19.48 -7.28
CA VAL A 51 -3.83 19.75 -8.26
C VAL A 51 -3.35 19.28 -9.64
N GLY A 52 -4.07 18.34 -10.27
CA GLY A 52 -3.72 17.76 -11.57
C GLY A 52 -3.02 16.40 -11.54
N ALA A 53 -2.57 15.92 -10.37
CA ALA A 53 -2.26 14.50 -10.17
C ALA A 53 -3.59 13.79 -9.90
N SER A 54 -4.32 13.51 -10.98
CA SER A 54 -5.71 13.05 -10.99
C SER A 54 -6.03 12.08 -9.86
N LEU A 55 -7.21 12.32 -9.27
CA LEU A 55 -7.94 11.42 -8.39
C LEU A 55 -7.59 9.98 -8.77
N ALA A 56 -6.84 9.31 -7.89
CA ALA A 56 -6.53 7.90 -8.08
C ALA A 56 -7.84 7.17 -8.36
N ASP A 57 -7.81 6.31 -9.38
CA ASP A 57 -8.88 5.39 -9.75
C ASP A 57 -9.71 5.03 -8.53
N SER A 58 -11.01 5.26 -8.62
CA SER A 58 -11.98 4.96 -7.56
C SER A 58 -11.68 3.58 -6.99
N ALA A 59 -11.02 3.54 -5.83
CA ALA A 59 -10.60 2.32 -5.18
C ALA A 59 -11.84 1.42 -5.02
N SER A 60 -11.82 0.22 -5.61
CA SER A 60 -12.95 -0.72 -5.50
C SER A 60 -13.19 -1.14 -4.06
N ARG A 61 -12.17 -0.99 -3.19
CA ARG A 61 -12.30 -1.11 -1.74
C ARG A 61 -11.56 0.04 -1.03
N ILE A 62 -12.32 1.01 -0.55
CA ILE A 62 -11.83 2.13 0.26
C ILE A 62 -11.70 1.69 1.74
N PRO A 63 -10.50 1.70 2.34
CA PRO A 63 -10.31 1.28 3.73
C PRO A 63 -10.88 2.30 4.73
N THR A 64 -11.22 1.85 5.94
CA THR A 64 -11.22 2.72 7.12
C THR A 64 -9.79 3.06 7.53
N ARG A 65 -9.62 4.03 8.43
CA ARG A 65 -8.30 4.37 8.97
C ARG A 65 -7.66 3.19 9.69
N GLU A 66 -8.46 2.42 10.44
CA GLU A 66 -8.02 1.24 11.19
C GLU A 66 -7.60 0.12 10.25
N GLN A 67 -8.37 -0.12 9.17
CA GLN A 67 -8.01 -1.09 8.14
C GLN A 67 -6.73 -0.70 7.42
N ALA A 68 -6.58 0.57 7.06
CA ALA A 68 -5.38 1.07 6.41
C ALA A 68 -4.14 0.94 7.30
N ALA A 69 -4.26 1.24 8.60
CA ALA A 69 -3.16 1.09 9.56
C ALA A 69 -2.75 -0.36 9.81
N ARG A 70 -3.62 -1.32 9.49
CA ARG A 70 -3.36 -2.77 9.57
C ARG A 70 -2.70 -3.35 8.32
N SER A 71 -2.51 -2.58 7.25
CA SER A 71 -1.82 -3.07 6.05
C SER A 71 -0.37 -3.47 6.36
N ARG A 72 0.06 -4.61 5.85
CA ARG A 72 1.37 -5.23 6.08
C ARG A 72 2.06 -5.72 4.81
N SER A 73 1.29 -5.94 3.74
CA SER A 73 1.83 -6.23 2.41
C SER A 73 1.00 -5.60 1.30
N ILE A 74 1.61 -5.49 0.12
CA ILE A 74 0.97 -5.06 -1.13
C ILE A 74 1.24 -6.11 -2.20
N TRP A 75 0.21 -6.38 -2.99
CA TRP A 75 0.20 -7.38 -4.04
C TRP A 75 -0.33 -6.78 -5.34
N LEU A 76 0.21 -7.27 -6.45
CA LEU A 76 -0.40 -7.06 -7.76
C LEU A 76 -1.49 -8.11 -7.95
N VAL A 77 -2.64 -7.70 -8.49
CA VAL A 77 -3.78 -8.60 -8.76
C VAL A 77 -3.38 -9.76 -9.67
N GLN A 78 -2.47 -9.51 -10.61
CA GLN A 78 -1.92 -10.53 -11.52
C GLN A 78 -1.09 -11.61 -10.81
N ASP A 79 -0.44 -11.27 -9.69
CA ASP A 79 0.40 -12.21 -8.94
C ASP A 79 -0.41 -12.97 -7.89
N LYS A 80 -1.35 -12.27 -7.25
CA LYS A 80 -2.25 -12.82 -6.22
C LYS A 80 -3.57 -12.07 -6.27
N ALA A 81 -4.68 -12.78 -6.48
CA ALA A 81 -6.01 -12.17 -6.39
C ALA A 81 -6.30 -11.70 -4.95
N PRO A 82 -7.04 -10.59 -4.76
CA PRO A 82 -7.46 -10.14 -3.43
C PRO A 82 -8.25 -11.22 -2.69
N ASP A 83 -7.95 -11.39 -1.41
CA ASP A 83 -8.61 -12.34 -0.52
C ASP A 83 -9.20 -11.62 0.72
N ASP A 84 -9.63 -12.38 1.72
CA ASP A 84 -10.25 -11.85 2.94
C ASP A 84 -9.31 -10.96 3.78
N THR A 85 -8.00 -11.01 3.51
CA THR A 85 -7.00 -10.18 4.19
C THR A 85 -6.88 -8.78 3.58
N ALA A 86 -7.57 -8.53 2.46
CA ALA A 86 -7.50 -7.26 1.76
C ALA A 86 -7.98 -6.11 2.67
N THR A 87 -7.14 -5.10 2.84
CA THR A 87 -7.49 -3.85 3.54
C THR A 87 -7.96 -2.79 2.55
N ALA A 88 -7.36 -2.71 1.36
CA ALA A 88 -7.71 -1.76 0.30
C ALA A 88 -7.40 -2.34 -1.10
N ILE A 89 -8.15 -1.93 -2.12
CA ILE A 89 -7.94 -2.34 -3.52
C ILE A 89 -8.02 -1.10 -4.41
N SER A 90 -7.01 -0.91 -5.27
CA SER A 90 -6.86 0.26 -6.14
C SER A 90 -6.34 -0.19 -7.50
N GLY A 91 -7.22 -0.30 -8.49
CA GLY A 91 -6.86 -0.85 -9.81
C GLY A 91 -6.22 -2.23 -9.67
N ASP A 92 -5.02 -2.40 -10.23
CA ASP A 92 -4.30 -3.68 -10.25
C ASP A 92 -3.47 -3.95 -8.99
N VAL A 93 -3.59 -3.13 -7.94
CA VAL A 93 -2.87 -3.34 -6.67
C VAL A 93 -3.82 -3.44 -5.48
N TRP A 94 -3.48 -4.28 -4.51
CA TRP A 94 -4.23 -4.39 -3.27
C TRP A 94 -3.31 -4.53 -2.05
N PHE A 95 -3.80 -4.03 -0.92
CA PHE A 95 -3.12 -4.04 0.37
C PHE A 95 -3.71 -5.17 1.21
N SER A 96 -2.86 -5.90 1.92
CA SER A 96 -3.24 -7.01 2.80
C SER A 96 -2.80 -6.75 4.23
N SER A 97 -3.56 -7.27 5.21
CA SER A 97 -3.13 -7.27 6.61
C SER A 97 -2.11 -8.35 6.97
N GLU A 98 -1.77 -9.24 6.04
CA GLU A 98 -0.75 -10.28 6.24
C GLU A 98 0.67 -9.73 6.04
N ASP A 99 1.56 -10.11 6.95
CA ASP A 99 2.98 -9.77 6.91
C ASP A 99 3.71 -10.63 5.87
N LEU A 100 4.51 -9.98 5.02
CA LEU A 100 5.46 -10.64 4.13
C LEU A 100 6.87 -10.80 4.74
N HIS A 101 7.03 -10.38 6.00
CA HIS A 101 8.30 -10.53 6.71
C HIS A 101 8.50 -11.98 7.17
N PRO A 102 9.61 -12.65 6.81
CA PRO A 102 9.91 -14.00 7.29
C PRO A 102 10.44 -14.06 8.74
N GLY A 103 10.20 -13.04 9.58
CA GLY A 103 10.72 -13.00 10.95
C GLY A 103 9.85 -12.20 11.93
N PRO A 104 9.94 -12.50 13.25
CA PRO A 104 9.13 -11.85 14.26
C PRO A 104 9.45 -10.34 14.34
N ARG A 105 8.41 -9.52 14.40
CA ARG A 105 8.50 -8.09 14.71
C ARG A 105 8.99 -7.96 16.16
N LYS A 106 10.19 -7.40 16.37
CA LYS A 106 10.69 -7.04 17.71
C LYS A 106 9.97 -5.80 18.24
#